data_AF-A0A6N6JAL1-F1
#
_entry.id   AF-A0A6N6JAL1-F1
#
_cell.length_a   1.000
_cell.length_b   1.000
_cell.length_c   1.000
_cell.angle_alpha   90.00
_cell.angle_beta   90.00
_cell.angle_gamma   90.00
#
_symmetry.space_group_name_H-M   'P 1'
#
loop_
_entity.id
_entity.type
_entity.pdbx_description
1 polymer ?
#
loop_
_entity_poly.entity_id
_entity_poly.type
_entity_poly.pdbx_seq_one_letter_code
_entity_poly.pdbx_strand_id
1 'polypeptide(L)'
;MLATYVKLYVKRGKTDTADAEAICEAARRPTMRFVEIGSEDQQAVLAIHRARDLVVRQRTQVVNMIRSILREFGHILRTGIEAKSKFVGEHGQEVRPDHLGATAETRRVPAADRVIPPRNARRLM
;
A
#
# COMPACT_ATOMS: atom_id res chain seq x y z
N MET A 1 -1.02 -8.59 -19.90
CA MET A 1 -1.99 -9.53 -20.51
C MET A 1 -1.24 -10.84 -20.77
N LEU A 2 -1.23 -11.75 -19.78
CA LEU A 2 -0.56 -13.07 -19.81
C LEU A 2 -1.39 -14.11 -19.02
N ALA A 3 -2.13 -13.65 -17.99
CA ALA A 3 -3.00 -14.49 -17.17
C ALA A 3 -4.09 -15.24 -17.95
N THR A 4 -4.52 -14.74 -19.12
CA THR A 4 -5.54 -15.40 -19.96
C THR A 4 -5.04 -16.74 -20.52
N TYR A 5 -3.75 -16.82 -20.90
CA TYR A 5 -3.18 -18.02 -21.50
C TYR A 5 -2.91 -19.11 -20.46
N VAL A 6 -2.51 -18.73 -19.24
CA VAL A 6 -2.24 -19.67 -18.14
C VAL A 6 -3.53 -20.28 -17.57
N LYS A 7 -4.62 -19.50 -17.54
CA LYS A 7 -5.91 -19.94 -16.96
C LYS A 7 -6.47 -21.22 -17.57
N LEU A 8 -6.18 -21.49 -18.85
CA LEU A 8 -6.59 -22.71 -19.54
C LEU A 8 -5.86 -23.98 -19.03
N TYR A 9 -4.72 -23.81 -18.36
CA TYR A 9 -3.88 -24.89 -17.86
C TYR A 9 -4.02 -25.13 -16.34
N VAL A 10 -4.79 -24.29 -15.65
CA VAL A 10 -5.03 -24.42 -14.20
C VAL A 10 -6.01 -25.57 -13.94
N LYS A 11 -5.52 -26.64 -13.30
CA LYS A 11 -6.36 -27.77 -12.86
C LYS A 11 -7.36 -27.29 -11.78
N ARG A 12 -8.50 -27.97 -11.63
CA ARG A 12 -9.53 -27.59 -10.64
C ARG A 12 -8.93 -27.54 -9.21
N GLY A 13 -9.13 -26.42 -8.52
CA GLY A 13 -8.63 -26.18 -7.17
C GLY A 13 -7.44 -25.20 -7.17
N LYS A 14 -7.56 -24.10 -6.43
CA LYS A 14 -6.52 -23.08 -6.34
C LYS A 14 -5.46 -23.53 -5.34
N THR A 15 -4.33 -24.02 -5.85
CA THR A 15 -3.14 -24.38 -5.06
C THR A 15 -1.91 -23.87 -5.79
N ASP A 16 -0.90 -23.40 -5.06
CA ASP A 16 0.31 -22.84 -5.67
C ASP A 16 1.04 -23.86 -6.56
N THR A 17 0.98 -25.15 -6.20
CA THR A 17 1.51 -26.25 -7.02
C THR A 17 0.80 -26.36 -8.37
N ALA A 18 -0.54 -26.30 -8.39
CA ALA A 18 -1.31 -26.35 -9.62
C ALA A 18 -1.07 -25.12 -10.50
N ASP A 19 -0.90 -23.95 -9.90
CA ASP A 19 -0.58 -22.71 -10.61
C ASP A 19 0.83 -22.78 -11.24
N ALA A 20 1.82 -23.31 -10.51
CA ALA A 20 3.18 -23.51 -11.03
C ALA A 20 3.22 -24.51 -12.19
N GLU A 21 2.52 -25.65 -12.07
CA GLU A 21 2.38 -26.62 -13.16
C GLU A 21 1.74 -26.00 -14.40
N ALA A 22 0.66 -25.22 -14.21
CA ALA A 22 -0.04 -24.53 -15.29
C ALA A 22 0.87 -23.53 -16.01
N ILE A 23 1.67 -22.75 -15.29
CA ILE A 23 2.65 -21.81 -15.87
C ILE A 23 3.71 -22.57 -16.67
N CYS A 24 4.27 -23.65 -16.13
CA CYS A 24 5.29 -24.45 -16.80
C CYS A 24 4.75 -25.15 -18.06
N GLU A 25 3.50 -25.61 -18.05
CA GLU A 25 2.84 -26.19 -19.22
C GLU A 25 2.54 -25.14 -20.29
N ALA A 26 2.05 -23.98 -19.87
CA ALA A 26 1.77 -22.85 -20.75
C ALA A 26 3.07 -22.34 -21.43
N ALA A 27 4.13 -22.14 -20.66
CA ALA A 27 5.42 -21.62 -21.15
C ALA A 27 6.10 -22.52 -22.19
N ARG A 28 5.79 -23.83 -22.21
CA ARG A 28 6.32 -24.79 -23.19
C ARG A 28 5.61 -24.75 -24.55
N ARG A 29 4.50 -24.01 -24.69
CA ARG A 29 3.74 -23.97 -25.94
C ARG A 29 4.42 -23.06 -26.96
N PRO A 30 4.56 -23.48 -28.23
CA PRO A 30 5.25 -22.71 -29.26
C PRO A 30 4.51 -21.44 -29.67
N THR A 31 3.21 -21.36 -29.40
CA THR A 31 2.38 -20.17 -29.62
C THR A 31 2.43 -19.17 -28.46
N MET A 32 3.14 -19.50 -27.37
CA MET A 32 3.22 -18.64 -26.20
C MET A 32 4.15 -17.46 -26.48
N ARG A 33 3.66 -16.25 -26.24
CA ARG A 33 4.46 -15.03 -26.39
C ARG A 33 5.04 -14.67 -25.02
N PHE A 34 6.36 -14.70 -24.91
CA PHE A 34 7.05 -14.12 -23.77
C PHE A 34 6.89 -12.60 -23.81
N VAL A 35 6.53 -12.03 -22.67
CA VAL A 35 6.54 -10.57 -22.50
C VAL A 35 7.92 -10.21 -21.98
N GLU A 36 8.47 -9.11 -22.47
CA GLU A 36 9.73 -8.57 -21.99
C GLU A 36 9.67 -8.34 -20.48
N ILE A 37 10.81 -8.56 -19.81
CA ILE A 37 10.95 -8.21 -18.40
C ILE A 37 10.81 -6.69 -18.32
N GLY A 38 9.87 -6.22 -17.51
CA GLY A 38 9.62 -4.79 -17.35
C GLY A 38 10.90 -4.09 -16.86
N SER A 39 11.16 -2.91 -17.43
CA SER A 39 12.30 -2.09 -17.00
C SER A 39 12.18 -1.70 -15.52
N GLU A 40 13.32 -1.53 -14.85
CA GLU A 40 13.38 -1.05 -13.46
C GLU A 40 12.59 0.25 -13.29
N ASP A 41 12.67 1.16 -14.26
CA ASP A 41 11.93 2.43 -14.26
C ASP A 41 10.40 2.20 -14.28
N GLN A 42 9.93 1.24 -15.09
CA GLN A 42 8.51 0.91 -15.17
C GLN A 42 8.01 0.31 -13.84
N GLN A 43 8.84 -0.53 -13.21
CA GLN A 43 8.55 -1.10 -11.91
C GLN A 43 8.56 -0.04 -10.79
N ALA A 44 9.49 0.92 -10.84
CA ALA A 44 9.56 2.04 -9.90
C ALA A 44 8.32 2.94 -9.98
N VAL A 45 7.90 3.31 -11.19
CA VAL A 45 6.67 4.09 -11.42
C VAL A 45 5.45 3.35 -10.86
N LEU A 46 5.33 2.04 -11.13
CA LEU A 46 4.24 1.23 -10.60
C LEU A 46 4.25 1.16 -9.06
N ALA A 47 5.43 1.08 -8.45
CA ALA A 47 5.57 1.08 -6.99
C ALA A 47 5.08 2.40 -6.38
N ILE A 48 5.40 3.55 -6.99
CA ILE A 48 4.91 4.86 -6.55
C ILE A 48 3.39 4.94 -6.66
N HIS A 49 2.79 4.47 -7.77
CA HIS A 49 1.34 4.42 -7.91
C HIS A 49 0.68 3.59 -6.82
N ARG A 50 1.22 2.40 -6.51
CA ARG A 50 0.71 1.55 -5.42
C ARG A 50 0.83 2.22 -4.05
N ALA A 51 1.95 2.89 -3.78
CA ALA A 51 2.15 3.61 -2.53
C ALA A 51 1.13 4.75 -2.38
N ARG A 52 0.90 5.52 -3.45
CA ARG A 52 -0.12 6.57 -3.47
C ARG A 52 -1.52 6.01 -3.23
N ASP A 53 -1.88 4.93 -3.92
CA ASP A 53 -3.19 4.28 -3.77
C ASP A 53 -3.43 3.80 -2.34
N LEU A 54 -2.41 3.21 -1.71
CA LEU A 54 -2.47 2.80 -0.31
C LEU A 54 -2.76 4.00 0.61
N VAL A 55 -2.00 5.08 0.48
CA VAL A 55 -2.15 6.28 1.31
C VAL A 55 -3.53 6.92 1.09
N VAL A 56 -4.03 6.99 -0.15
CA VAL A 56 -5.36 7.53 -0.46
C VAL A 56 -6.47 6.70 0.20
N ARG A 57 -6.37 5.37 0.14
CA ARG A 57 -7.33 4.47 0.81
C ARG A 57 -7.28 4.61 2.32
N GLN A 58 -6.09 4.60 2.92
CA GLN A 58 -5.91 4.77 4.37
C GLN A 58 -6.45 6.11 4.85
N ARG A 59 -6.15 7.20 4.14
CA ARG A 59 -6.71 8.53 4.45
C ARG A 59 -8.24 8.52 4.44
N THR A 60 -8.84 7.85 3.47
CA THR A 60 -10.30 7.73 3.34
C THR A 60 -10.89 6.90 4.48
N GLN A 61 -10.25 5.77 4.83
CA GLN A 61 -10.66 4.93 5.96
C GLN A 61 -10.63 5.69 7.29
N VAL A 62 -9.55 6.42 7.58
CA VAL A 62 -9.42 7.23 8.79
C VAL A 62 -10.49 8.31 8.86
N VAL A 63 -10.77 9.00 7.73
CA VAL A 63 -11.84 10.02 7.69
C VAL A 63 -13.21 9.38 7.96
N ASN A 64 -13.50 8.23 7.36
CA ASN A 64 -14.77 7.53 7.60
C ASN A 64 -14.90 7.04 9.04
N MET A 65 -13.82 6.57 9.64
CA MET A 65 -13.79 6.19 11.06
C MET A 65 -14.10 7.38 11.97
N ILE A 66 -13.45 8.52 11.76
CA ILE A 66 -13.71 9.75 12.53
C ILE A 66 -15.17 10.17 12.38
N ARG A 67 -15.73 10.12 11.16
CA ARG A 67 -17.14 10.43 10.92
C ARG A 67 -18.08 9.49 11.67
N SER A 68 -17.75 8.20 11.76
CA SER A 68 -18.53 7.21 12.50
C SER A 68 -18.53 7.54 14.00
N ILE A 69 -17.36 7.80 14.57
CA ILE A 69 -17.22 8.15 15.98
C ILE A 69 -18.00 9.44 16.29
N LEU A 70 -17.82 10.50 15.49
CA LEU A 70 -18.53 11.77 15.71
C LEU A 70 -20.05 11.63 15.62
N ARG A 71 -20.55 10.69 14.80
CA ARG A 71 -21.98 10.39 14.72
C ARG A 71 -22.53 9.78 16.01
N GLU A 72 -21.75 8.98 16.73
CA GLU A 72 -22.13 8.45 18.05
C GLU A 72 -22.33 9.58 19.08
N PHE A 73 -21.59 10.68 18.94
CA PHE A 73 -21.74 11.89 19.74
C PHE A 73 -22.75 12.90 19.18
N GLY A 74 -23.54 12.53 18.15
CA GLY A 74 -24.59 13.38 17.58
C GLY A 74 -24.13 14.35 16.49
N HIS A 75 -22.85 14.32 16.09
CA HIS A 75 -22.33 15.20 15.04
C HIS A 75 -22.35 14.50 13.66
N ILE A 76 -23.20 14.97 12.75
CA ILE A 76 -23.32 14.43 11.39
C ILE A 76 -22.51 15.29 10.41
N LEU A 77 -21.31 14.82 10.03
CA LEU A 77 -20.46 15.51 9.06
C LEU A 77 -20.90 15.20 7.61
N ARG A 78 -20.58 16.09 6.66
CA ARG A 78 -20.69 15.82 5.20
C ARG A 78 -19.55 14.94 4.68
N THR A 79 -19.80 14.11 3.68
CA THR A 79 -18.76 13.26 3.06
C THR A 79 -17.65 14.12 2.46
N GLY A 80 -16.42 13.61 2.51
CA GLY A 80 -15.23 14.29 1.98
C GLY A 80 -14.27 14.73 3.07
N ILE A 81 -13.02 14.99 2.67
CA ILE A 81 -11.92 15.26 3.60
C ILE A 81 -12.02 16.67 4.19
N GLU A 82 -12.55 17.61 3.42
CA GLU A 82 -12.69 19.02 3.83
C GLU A 82 -13.68 19.22 4.98
N ALA A 83 -14.70 18.35 5.06
CA ALA A 83 -15.70 18.42 6.12
C ALA A 83 -15.09 18.19 7.52
N LYS A 84 -14.03 17.37 7.62
CA LYS A 84 -13.29 17.21 8.87
C LYS A 84 -12.60 18.52 9.27
N SER A 85 -11.92 19.18 8.31
CA SER A 85 -11.16 20.41 8.58
C SER A 85 -12.08 21.55 9.06
N LYS A 86 -13.28 21.66 8.47
CA LYS A 86 -14.30 22.62 8.93
C LYS A 86 -14.80 22.30 10.34
N PHE A 87 -15.11 21.04 10.63
CA PHE A 87 -15.52 20.60 11.97
C PHE A 87 -14.45 20.89 13.03
N VAL A 88 -13.17 20.69 12.71
CA VAL A 88 -12.06 21.04 13.61
C VAL A 88 -11.95 22.56 13.82
N GLY A 89 -12.18 23.38 12.79
CA GLY A 89 -12.19 24.83 12.95
C GLY A 89 -13.37 25.35 13.78
N GLU A 90 -14.52 24.68 13.72
CA GLU A 90 -15.74 25.07 14.44
C GLU A 90 -15.77 24.56 15.89
N HIS A 91 -15.14 23.41 16.19
CA HIS A 91 -15.26 22.72 17.49
C HIS A 91 -13.92 22.41 18.15
N GLY A 92 -12.80 22.61 17.45
CA GLY A 92 -11.48 22.51 18.03
C GLY A 92 -11.25 23.71 18.94
N GLN A 93 -11.45 23.53 20.24
CA GLN A 93 -10.78 24.38 21.21
C GLN A 93 -9.28 24.29 20.90
N GLU A 94 -8.65 25.45 20.73
CA GLU A 94 -7.21 25.58 20.55
C GLU A 94 -6.53 24.76 21.64
N VAL A 95 -5.90 23.64 21.25
CA VAL A 95 -5.07 22.87 22.18
C VAL A 95 -3.87 23.75 22.42
N ARG A 96 -3.92 24.57 23.49
CA ARG A 96 -2.76 25.33 23.95
C ARG A 96 -1.59 24.36 24.08
N PRO A 97 -0.46 24.60 23.41
CA PRO A 97 0.68 23.70 23.45
C PRO A 97 1.44 23.90 24.77
N ASP A 98 0.77 23.77 25.91
CA ASP A 98 1.39 24.06 27.21
C ASP A 98 2.03 22.81 27.84
N HIS A 99 1.96 21.65 27.17
CA HIS A 99 2.40 20.37 27.78
C HIS A 99 3.26 19.46 26.88
N LEU A 100 3.60 19.86 25.65
CA LEU A 100 4.60 19.13 24.85
C LEU A 100 5.96 19.77 25.08
N GLY A 101 6.53 19.43 26.23
CA GLY A 101 7.92 19.73 26.55
C GLY A 101 8.84 19.34 25.40
N ALA A 102 9.77 20.24 25.12
CA ALA A 102 10.89 20.07 24.23
C ALA A 102 11.53 18.68 24.34
N THR A 103 11.42 17.86 23.28
CA THR A 103 12.44 16.90 22.82
C THR A 103 11.89 16.13 21.62
N ALA A 104 12.03 16.67 20.42
CA ALA A 104 11.99 15.87 19.19
C ALA A 104 12.67 16.67 18.07
N GLU A 105 13.95 17.01 18.25
CA GLU A 105 14.81 17.28 17.11
C GLU A 105 14.77 16.04 16.22
N THR A 106 14.06 16.16 15.10
CA THR A 106 14.03 15.13 14.07
C THR A 106 15.39 15.15 13.39
N ARG A 107 16.35 14.41 13.96
CA ARG A 107 17.67 14.21 13.36
C ARG A 107 17.48 13.53 12.00
N ARG A 108 17.55 14.32 10.92
CA ARG A 108 17.63 13.79 9.56
C ARG A 108 18.89 12.94 9.47
N VAL A 109 18.72 11.63 9.31
CA VAL A 109 19.82 10.75 8.92
C VAL A 109 20.14 11.03 7.44
N PRO A 110 21.38 11.39 7.08
CA PRO A 110 21.75 11.65 5.69
C PRO A 110 21.58 10.39 4.83
N ALA A 111 21.27 10.59 3.55
CA ALA A 111 20.85 9.53 2.63
C ALA A 111 21.89 8.40 2.44
N ALA A 112 23.17 8.65 2.75
CA ALA A 112 24.26 7.69 2.60
C ALA A 112 24.18 6.48 3.55
N ASP A 113 23.47 6.60 4.68
CA ASP A 113 23.39 5.53 5.70
C ASP A 113 22.17 4.60 5.53
N ARG A 114 21.37 4.77 4.46
CA ARG A 114 20.24 3.87 4.14
C ARG A 114 20.70 2.61 3.40
N VAL A 115 21.60 1.84 3.99
CA VAL A 115 21.82 0.46 3.54
C VAL A 115 20.84 -0.43 4.29
N ILE A 116 19.78 -0.87 3.60
CA ILE A 116 18.86 -1.90 4.12
C ILE A 116 19.56 -3.25 3.91
N PRO A 117 20.02 -3.96 4.95
CA PRO A 117 20.63 -5.26 4.75
C PRO A 117 19.56 -6.29 4.33
N PRO A 118 19.90 -7.27 3.47
CA PRO A 118 18.97 -8.32 3.09
C PRO A 118 18.62 -9.17 4.32
N ARG A 119 17.30 -9.40 4.51
CA ARG A 119 16.70 -9.98 5.71
C ARG A 119 17.07 -11.45 6.00
N ASN A 120 17.90 -12.08 5.16
CA ASN A 120 18.12 -13.53 5.18
C ASN A 120 19.61 -13.89 5.05
N ALA A 121 20.45 -13.50 6.01
CA ALA A 121 21.83 -13.99 6.14
C ALA A 121 22.00 -14.70 7.48
N ARG A 122 21.31 -15.82 7.69
CA ARG A 122 21.56 -16.79 8.79
C ARG A 122 20.78 -18.09 8.56
N ARG A 123 21.26 -18.93 7.63
CA ARG A 123 21.15 -20.40 7.72
C ARG A 123 22.05 -21.08 6.70
N LEU A 124 23.34 -21.16 7.02
CA LEU A 124 24.28 -22.15 6.50
C LEU A 124 25.54 -22.09 7.37
N MET A 125 25.44 -22.72 8.53
CA MET A 125 26.43 -23.61 9.13
C MET A 125 25.67 -24.57 10.04
#